data_AF-A0A673UTK0-F1
#
_entry.id   AF-A0A673UTK0-F1
#
_cell.length_a   1.000
_cell.length_b   1.000
_cell.length_c   1.000
_cell.angle_alpha   90.00
_cell.angle_beta   90.00
_cell.angle_gamma   90.00
#
_symmetry.space_group_name_H-M   'P 1'
#
loop_
_entity.id
_entity.type
_entity.pdbx_description
1 polymer ?
#
loop_
_entity_poly.entity_id
_entity_poly.type
_entity_poly.pdbx_seq_one_letter_code
_entity_poly.pdbx_strand_id
1 'polypeptide(L)' 'EVCQGFLNVTETLFVGTLSSYEAALEPFVPDADMKVAGTQLKKLVDTLPEKAKESILKLMVHSFLP' A
#
# COMPACT_ATOMS: atom_id res chain seq x y z
N GLU A 1 14.13 4.93 -11.43
CA GLU A 1 12.86 4.31 -11.89
C GLU A 1 12.28 3.51 -10.72
N VAL A 2 10.96 3.55 -10.50
CA VAL A 2 10.30 2.83 -9.40
C VAL A 2 9.57 1.60 -9.95
N CYS A 3 9.68 0.48 -9.26
CA CYS A 3 8.99 -0.76 -9.62
C CYS A 3 7.46 -0.55 -9.67
N GLN A 4 6.82 -0.86 -10.80
CA GLN A 4 5.37 -0.76 -10.96
C GLN A 4 4.60 -1.61 -9.94
N GLY A 5 5.14 -2.79 -9.58
CA GLY A 5 4.57 -3.62 -8.52
C GLY A 5 4.57 -2.93 -7.16
N PHE A 6 5.63 -2.18 -6.84
CA PHE A 6 5.72 -1.42 -5.60
C PHE A 6 4.75 -0.22 -5.57
N LEU A 7 4.55 0.44 -6.72
CA LEU A 7 3.52 1.48 -6.85
C LEU A 7 2.13 0.92 -6.60
N ASN A 8 1.81 -0.25 -7.17
CA ASN A 8 0.53 -0.93 -6.95
C ASN A 8 0.31 -1.33 -5.47
N VAL A 9 1.34 -1.84 -4.80
CA VAL A 9 1.28 -2.13 -3.34
C VAL A 9 1.02 -0.86 -2.54
N THR A 10 1.67 0.25 -2.90
CA THR A 10 1.50 1.53 -2.21
C THR A 10 0.10 2.09 -2.42
N GLU A 11 -0.41 2.07 -3.65
CA GLU A 11 -1.75 2.52 -3.97
C GLU A 11 -2.81 1.69 -3.22
N THR A 12 -2.74 0.37 -3.31
CA THR A 12 -3.69 -0.52 -2.62
C THR A 12 -3.60 -0.44 -1.09
N LEU A 13 -2.43 -0.11 -0.52
CA LEU A 13 -2.27 0.14 0.90
C LEU A 13 -3.10 1.35 1.37
N PHE A 14 -3.04 2.48 0.65
CA PHE A 14 -3.69 3.72 1.09
C PHE A 14 -5.14 3.88 0.62
N VAL A 15 -5.46 3.49 -0.61
CA VAL A 15 -6.79 3.73 -1.21
C VAL A 15 -7.53 2.45 -1.60
N GLY A 16 -6.87 1.29 -1.56
CA GLY A 16 -7.49 0.00 -1.84
C GLY A 16 -8.24 -0.61 -0.66
N THR A 17 -8.89 -1.74 -0.92
CA THR A 17 -9.43 -2.66 0.10
C THR A 17 -8.33 -3.57 0.65
N LEU A 18 -8.57 -4.23 1.79
CA LEU A 18 -7.65 -5.25 2.30
C LEU A 18 -7.39 -6.36 1.27
N SER A 19 -8.43 -6.86 0.60
CA SER A 19 -8.28 -7.92 -0.41
C SER A 19 -7.45 -7.47 -1.62
N SER A 20 -7.62 -6.23 -2.10
CA SER A 20 -6.79 -5.70 -3.19
C SER A 20 -5.33 -5.51 -2.77
N TYR A 21 -5.09 -5.15 -1.51
CA TYR A 21 -3.74 -5.01 -0.97
C TYR A 21 -3.05 -6.38 -0.84
N GLU A 22 -3.74 -7.39 -0.32
CA GLU A 22 -3.24 -8.76 -0.26
C GLU A 22 -2.91 -9.30 -1.66
N ALA A 23 -3.79 -9.09 -2.64
CA ALA A 23 -3.54 -9.47 -4.02
C ALA A 23 -2.33 -8.75 -4.64
N ALA A 24 -2.09 -7.48 -4.28
CA ALA A 24 -0.92 -6.73 -4.74
C ALA A 24 0.41 -7.25 -4.14
N LEU A 25 0.36 -7.89 -2.97
CA LEU A 25 1.53 -8.48 -2.31
C LEU A 25 1.90 -9.86 -2.86
N GLU A 26 0.94 -10.65 -3.34
CA GLU A 26 1.19 -12.04 -3.80
C GLU A 26 2.35 -12.21 -4.80
N PRO A 27 2.59 -11.32 -5.78
CA PRO A 27 3.72 -11.44 -6.70
C PRO A 27 5.10 -11.37 -6.02
N PHE A 28 5.17 -10.80 -4.81
CA PHE A 28 6.40 -10.71 -4.01
C PHE A 28 6.64 -11.94 -3.14
N VAL A 29 5.72 -12.92 -3.17
CA VAL A 29 5.78 -14.18 -2.42
C VAL A 29 6.08 -13.95 -0.92
N PRO A 30 5.26 -13.12 -0.22
CA PRO A 30 5.49 -12.84 1.19
C PRO A 30 5.27 -14.09 2.04
N ASP A 31 6.12 -14.29 3.05
CA ASP A 31 5.92 -15.34 4.04
C ASP A 31 4.74 -15.02 4.99
N ALA A 32 4.43 -15.97 5.88
CA ALA A 32 3.29 -15.84 6.79
C ALA A 32 3.40 -14.63 7.72
N ASP A 33 4.60 -14.34 8.24
CA ASP A 33 4.82 -13.22 9.15
C ASP A 33 4.73 -11.89 8.42
N MET A 34 5.26 -11.82 7.19
CA MET A 34 5.12 -10.67 6.29
C MET A 34 3.65 -10.38 5.96
N LYS A 35 2.86 -11.41 5.67
CA LYS A 35 1.41 -11.27 5.43
C LYS A 35 0.71 -10.70 6.66
N VAL A 36 0.96 -11.25 7.85
CA VAL A 36 0.38 -10.76 9.10
C VAL A 36 0.75 -9.30 9.37
N ALA A 37 2.03 -8.95 9.21
CA ALA A 37 2.50 -7.59 9.40
C ALA A 37 1.86 -6.62 8.39
N GLY A 38 1.75 -7.02 7.12
CA GLY A 38 1.08 -6.25 6.07
C GLY A 38 -0.39 -6.01 6.39
N THR A 39 -1.13 -7.05 6.80
CA THR A 39 -2.54 -6.92 7.20
C THR A 39 -2.71 -5.98 8.40
N GLN A 40 -1.82 -6.04 9.40
CA GLN A 40 -1.85 -5.13 10.55
C GLN A 40 -1.61 -3.68 10.14
N LEU A 41 -0.61 -3.44 9.29
CA LEU A 41 -0.33 -2.11 8.75
C LEU A 41 -1.53 -1.58 7.97
N LYS A 42 -2.12 -2.39 7.09
CA LYS A 42 -3.30 -1.99 6.30
C LYS A 42 -4.47 -1.59 7.19
N LYS A 43 -4.77 -2.36 8.24
CA LYS A 43 -5.81 -2.02 9.22
C LYS A 43 -5.55 -0.68 9.91
N LEU A 44 -4.31 -0.39 10.27
CA LEU A 44 -3.94 0.90 10.86
C LEU A 44 -4.13 2.05 9.85
N VAL A 45 -3.66 1.87 8.62
CA VAL A 45 -3.84 2.85 7.54
C VAL A 45 -5.33 3.10 7.26
N ASP A 46 -6.18 2.07 7.32
CA ASP A 46 -7.61 2.18 7.11
C ASP A 46 -8.34 3.01 8.18
N THR A 47 -7.74 3.21 9.35
CA THR A 47 -8.26 4.12 10.38
C THR A 47 -8.05 5.60 10.06
N LEU A 48 -7.18 5.92 9.10
CA LEU A 48 -6.89 7.30 8.73
C LEU A 48 -8.05 7.92 7.92
N PRO A 49 -8.34 9.23 8.11
CA PRO A 49 -9.27 9.96 7.26
C PRO A 49 -8.87 9.87 5.78
N GLU A 50 -9.85 9.80 4.89
CA GLU A 50 -9.64 9.68 3.43
C GLU A 50 -8.68 10.75 2.87
N LYS A 51 -8.90 12.02 3.25
CA LYS A 51 -8.02 13.14 2.86
C LYS A 51 -6.56 12.95 3.28
N ALA A 52 -6.32 12.31 4.43
CA ALA A 52 -4.96 12.05 4.90
C ALA A 52 -4.30 10.97 4.04
N LYS A 53 -5.02 9.88 3.72
CA LYS A 53 -4.55 8.80 2.84
C LYS A 53 -4.20 9.32 1.45
N GLU A 54 -5.07 10.14 0.86
CA GLU A 54 -4.80 10.79 -0.45
C GLU A 54 -3.58 11.71 -0.41
N SER A 55 -3.45 12.50 0.65
CA SER A 55 -2.34 13.46 0.79
C SER A 55 -1.01 12.74 0.95
N ILE A 56 -0.97 11.62 1.68
CA ILE A 56 0.21 10.76 1.81
C ILE A 56 0.53 10.09 0.49
N LEU A 57 -0.47 9.54 -0.22
CA LEU A 57 -0.26 8.92 -1.53
C LEU A 57 0.31 9.93 -2.53
N LYS A 58 -0.23 11.16 -2.56
CA LYS A 58 0.32 12.26 -3.37
C LYS A 58 1.75 12.58 -2.98
N LEU A 59 2.06 12.70 -1.68
CA LEU A 59 3.43 12.94 -1.22
C LEU A 59 4.40 11.86 -1.73
N MET A 60 4.02 10.58 -1.67
CA MET A 60 4.83 9.47 -2.16
C MET A 60 4.98 9.52 -3.69
N VAL A 61 3.89 9.60 -4.45
CA VAL A 61 3.96 9.58 -5.93
C VAL A 61 4.66 10.83 -6.48
N HIS A 62 4.44 12.00 -5.87
CA HIS A 62 5.08 13.26 -6.29
C HIS A 62 6.57 13.31 -5.92
N SER A 63 7.03 12.53 -4.93
CA SER A 63 8.47 12.39 -4.65
C SER A 63 9.17 11.37 -5.56
N PHE A 64 8.42 10.57 -6.33
CA PHE A 64 8.95 9.57 -7.25
C PHE A 64 8.89 9.95 -8.73
N LEU A 65 8.16 11.00 -9.08
CA LEU A 65 8.14 11.59 -10.43
C LEU A 65 8.99 12.89 -10.41
N PRO A 66 10.06 12.98 -11.20
CA PRO A 66 10.85 14.22 -11.32
C PRO A 66 10.05 15.36 -11.95
#